data_AF-A0A0F9FWC9-F1
#
_entry.id   AF-A0A0F9FWC9-F1
#
_cell.length_a   1.000
_cell.length_b   1.000
_cell.length_c   1.000
_cell.angle_alpha   90.00
_cell.angle_beta   90.00
_cell.angle_gamma   90.00
#
_symmetry.space_group_name_H-M   'P 1'
#
loop_
_entity.id
_entity.type
_entity.pdbx_description
1 polymer ?
#
loop_
_entity_poly.entity_id
_entity_poly.type
_entity_poly.pdbx_seq_one_letter_code
_entity_poly.pdbx_strand_id
1 'polypeptide(L)'
;MLLHRLPEASIGKEFLMTITIGIPRALIYYKEAPFWQAFFEKLGAKVLISEPTNSKILEKGLGAASSEVCLPVKAFFGHSLHLRNRCDFVFIPRIVSVEKDSYTCPKLLGLPDMLKAIPDAPKILSANFNAKKKRRYY
;
A
#
# COMPACT_ATOMS: atom_id res chain seq x y z
N MET A 1 -50.88 4.49 7.59
CA MET A 1 -49.55 5.06 7.29
C MET A 1 -48.55 3.91 7.33
N LEU A 2 -48.31 3.29 6.17
CA LEU A 2 -47.47 2.11 6.03
C LEU A 2 -45.98 2.50 6.16
N LEU A 3 -45.36 2.09 7.26
CA LEU A 3 -43.90 2.06 7.38
C LEU A 3 -43.38 1.01 6.39
N HIS A 4 -42.91 1.47 5.21
CA HIS A 4 -42.13 0.65 4.30
C HIS A 4 -40.82 0.26 4.98
N ARG A 5 -40.86 -0.92 5.61
CA ARG A 5 -39.71 -1.72 6.00
C ARG A 5 -38.90 -1.99 4.73
N LEU A 6 -37.72 -1.37 4.61
CA LEU A 6 -36.79 -1.69 3.52
C LEU A 6 -36.38 -3.17 3.67
N PRO A 7 -36.38 -3.95 2.58
CA PRO A 7 -36.13 -5.38 2.65
C PRO A 7 -34.64 -5.63 2.92
N GLU A 8 -34.36 -6.57 3.81
CA GLU A 8 -33.08 -7.25 3.95
C GLU A 8 -32.80 -7.99 2.63
N ALA A 9 -32.26 -7.25 1.66
CA ALA A 9 -31.83 -7.80 0.38
C ALA A 9 -30.63 -8.69 0.64
N SER A 10 -30.92 -9.98 0.84
CA SER A 10 -30.22 -11.13 0.25
C SER A 10 -29.16 -10.76 -0.79
N ILE A 11 -27.97 -10.38 -0.33
CA ILE A 11 -26.75 -10.45 -1.14
C ILE A 11 -26.41 -11.93 -1.20
N GLY A 12 -26.72 -12.52 -2.35
CA GLY A 12 -26.49 -13.92 -2.66
C GLY A 12 -25.06 -14.35 -2.33
N LYS A 13 -24.97 -15.56 -1.79
CA LYS A 13 -23.77 -16.27 -1.34
C LYS A 13 -22.85 -16.73 -2.49
N GLU A 14 -22.97 -16.13 -3.67
CA GLU A 14 -22.31 -16.55 -4.89
C GLU A 14 -21.17 -15.56 -5.19
N PHE A 15 -19.92 -15.94 -4.90
CA PHE A 15 -18.69 -15.27 -5.33
C PHE A 15 -18.25 -13.98 -4.60
N LEU A 16 -18.07 -14.01 -3.28
CA LEU A 16 -17.19 -13.04 -2.61
C LEU A 16 -15.73 -13.44 -2.84
N MET A 17 -15.14 -13.05 -3.98
CA MET A 17 -13.68 -13.01 -4.10
C MET A 17 -13.15 -12.01 -3.06
N THR A 18 -12.65 -12.52 -1.94
CA THR A 18 -12.02 -11.69 -0.93
C THR A 18 -10.76 -11.07 -1.52
N ILE A 19 -10.80 -9.75 -1.78
CA ILE A 19 -9.65 -8.98 -2.26
C ILE A 19 -8.51 -9.11 -1.23
N THR A 20 -7.30 -9.39 -1.72
CA THR A 20 -6.09 -9.44 -0.91
C THR A 20 -5.24 -8.20 -1.16
N ILE A 21 -4.95 -7.44 -0.10
CA ILE A 21 -4.12 -6.24 -0.11
C ILE A 21 -2.74 -6.58 0.47
N GLY A 22 -1.71 -6.40 -0.34
CA GLY A 22 -0.31 -6.53 0.08
C GLY A 22 0.20 -5.27 0.77
N ILE A 23 0.83 -5.40 1.94
CA ILE A 23 1.54 -4.31 2.61
C ILE A 23 3.02 -4.67 2.70
N PRO A 24 3.92 -3.88 2.07
CA PRO A 24 5.35 -4.17 2.12
C PRO A 24 5.91 -3.92 3.52
N ARG A 25 6.63 -4.90 4.05
CA ARG A 25 7.42 -4.83 5.29
C ARG A 25 8.68 -3.97 5.10
N ALA A 26 8.50 -2.72 4.69
CA ALA A 26 9.57 -1.76 4.44
C ALA A 26 9.14 -0.34 4.79
N LEU A 27 10.12 0.48 5.21
CA LEU A 27 9.93 1.91 5.46
C LEU A 27 8.76 2.21 6.41
N ILE A 28 8.13 3.37 6.26
CA ILE A 28 6.97 3.80 7.03
C ILE A 28 5.77 2.86 6.90
N TYR A 29 5.66 2.13 5.78
CA TYR A 29 4.56 1.21 5.52
C TYR A 29 4.51 0.05 6.52
N TYR A 30 5.67 -0.42 6.99
CA TYR A 30 5.70 -1.44 8.04
C TYR A 30 5.29 -0.89 9.40
N LYS A 31 5.72 0.35 9.73
CA LYS A 31 5.32 1.02 10.97
C LYS A 31 3.81 1.23 11.04
N GLU A 32 3.20 1.58 9.91
CA GLU A 32 1.76 1.82 9.80
C GLU A 32 0.95 0.56 9.47
N ALA A 33 1.60 -0.59 9.24
CA ALA A 33 0.94 -1.82 8.83
C ALA A 33 -0.20 -2.24 9.77
N PRO A 34 -0.10 -2.15 11.12
CA PRO A 34 -1.21 -2.50 12.00
C PRO A 34 -2.47 -1.65 11.77
N PHE A 35 -2.30 -0.36 11.47
CA PHE A 35 -3.42 0.53 11.17
C PHE A 35 -4.09 0.15 9.85
N TRP A 36 -3.29 -0.02 8.80
CA TRP A 36 -3.79 -0.39 7.48
C TRP A 36 -4.41 -1.79 7.47
N GLN A 37 -3.83 -2.73 8.22
CA GLN A 37 -4.36 -4.06 8.40
C GLN A 37 -5.78 -4.01 8.97
N ALA A 38 -5.95 -3.34 10.12
CA ALA A 38 -7.26 -3.22 10.75
C ALA A 38 -8.27 -2.47 9.86
N PHE A 39 -7.83 -1.47 9.09
CA PHE A 39 -8.68 -0.73 8.16
C PHE A 39 -9.22 -1.63 7.03
N PHE A 40 -8.34 -2.35 6.34
CA PHE A 40 -8.73 -3.20 5.21
C PHE A 40 -9.51 -4.44 5.66
N GLU A 41 -9.14 -5.04 6.79
CA GLU A 41 -9.88 -6.17 7.36
C GLU A 41 -11.32 -5.78 7.72
N LYS A 42 -11.54 -4.58 8.29
CA LYS A 42 -12.90 -4.05 8.54
C LYS A 42 -13.70 -3.78 7.27
N LEU A 43 -13.03 -3.54 6.14
CA LEU A 43 -13.68 -3.41 4.83
C LEU A 43 -13.93 -4.77 4.16
N GLY A 44 -13.58 -5.89 4.79
CA GLY A 44 -13.78 -7.24 4.26
C GLY A 44 -12.66 -7.73 3.33
N ALA A 45 -11.51 -7.05 3.29
CA ALA A 45 -10.34 -7.49 2.54
C ALA A 45 -9.40 -8.35 3.42
N LYS A 46 -8.63 -9.23 2.79
CA LYS A 46 -7.49 -9.91 3.43
C LYS A 46 -6.26 -9.04 3.31
N VAL A 47 -5.39 -9.07 4.32
CA VAL A 47 -4.14 -8.32 4.31
C VAL A 47 -2.97 -9.28 4.37
N LEU A 48 -2.04 -9.12 3.43
CA LEU A 48 -0.81 -9.90 3.35
C LEU A 48 0.38 -8.96 3.56
N ILE A 49 1.14 -9.18 4.63
CA ILE A 49 2.39 -8.47 4.87
C ILE A 49 3.53 -9.30 4.28
N SER A 50 4.49 -8.67 3.59
CA SER A 50 5.65 -9.41 3.08
C SER A 50 6.53 -9.98 4.20
N GLU A 51 7.24 -11.05 3.88
CA GLU A 51 8.16 -11.74 4.80
C GLU A 51 9.23 -10.79 5.39
N PRO A 52 9.89 -11.14 6.51
CA PRO A 52 11.08 -10.42 6.96
C PRO A 52 12.11 -10.27 5.81
N THR A 53 12.77 -9.11 5.76
CA THR A 53 13.82 -8.86 4.77
C THR A 53 14.87 -9.97 4.80
N ASN A 54 15.11 -10.58 3.64
CA ASN A 54 16.11 -11.61 3.42
C ASN A 54 16.85 -11.34 2.10
N SER A 55 17.94 -12.08 1.83
CA SER A 55 18.78 -11.85 0.65
C SER A 55 17.99 -11.91 -0.66
N LYS A 56 17.02 -12.82 -0.79
CA LYS A 56 16.19 -12.94 -2.01
C LYS A 56 15.33 -11.70 -2.25
N ILE A 57 14.75 -11.14 -1.18
CA ILE A 57 13.99 -9.88 -1.26
C ILE A 57 14.93 -8.74 -1.67
N LEU A 58 16.10 -8.66 -1.05
CA LEU A 58 17.05 -7.59 -1.31
C LEU A 58 17.61 -7.65 -2.74
N GLU A 59 17.98 -8.82 -3.22
CA GLU A 59 18.48 -9.07 -4.58
C GLU A 59 17.45 -8.67 -5.64
N LYS A 60 16.17 -9.04 -5.45
CA LYS A 60 15.08 -8.59 -6.33
C LYS A 60 14.96 -7.07 -6.36
N GLY A 61 15.09 -6.44 -5.20
CA GLY A 61 15.08 -4.98 -5.06
C GLY A 61 16.25 -4.30 -5.76
N LEU A 62 17.45 -4.87 -5.62
CA LEU A 62 18.67 -4.40 -6.25
C LEU A 62 18.60 -4.51 -7.78
N GLY A 63 18.05 -5.61 -8.30
CA GLY A 63 17.91 -5.83 -9.74
C GLY A 63 16.83 -4.98 -10.41
N ALA A 64 15.80 -4.58 -9.67
CA ALA A 64 14.69 -3.80 -10.21
C ALA A 64 14.86 -2.28 -10.09
N ALA A 65 15.63 -1.81 -9.12
CA ALA A 65 15.77 -0.39 -8.82
C ALA A 65 17.02 0.22 -9.49
N SER A 66 16.95 1.53 -9.77
CA SER A 66 18.12 2.31 -10.23
C SER A 66 19.29 2.24 -9.24
N SER A 67 20.54 2.31 -9.74
CA SER A 67 21.75 2.37 -8.91
C SER A 67 21.69 3.48 -7.86
N GLU A 68 21.12 4.64 -8.23
CA GLU A 68 21.11 5.90 -7.48
C GLU A 68 20.13 5.93 -6.31
N VAL A 69 19.23 4.94 -6.19
CA VAL A 69 18.29 4.93 -5.06
C VAL A 69 18.93 4.32 -3.82
N CYS A 70 18.53 4.80 -2.64
CA CYS A 70 19.08 4.32 -1.39
C CYS A 70 18.65 2.88 -1.09
N LEU A 71 19.46 2.16 -0.30
CA LEU A 71 19.20 0.77 0.07
C LEU A 71 17.79 0.51 0.65
N PRO A 72 17.21 1.39 1.49
CA PRO A 72 15.83 1.21 1.97
C PRO A 72 14.77 1.20 0.85
N VAL A 73 14.98 1.99 -0.21
CA VAL A 73 14.10 1.99 -1.39
C VAL A 73 14.27 0.72 -2.19
N LYS A 74 15.51 0.22 -2.34
CA LYS A 74 15.77 -1.07 -3.00
C LYS A 74 15.07 -2.21 -2.24
N ALA A 75 15.19 -2.25 -0.91
CA ALA A 75 14.48 -3.22 -0.09
C ALA A 75 12.95 -3.12 -0.29
N PHE A 76 12.40 -1.90 -0.34
CA PHE A 76 10.98 -1.67 -0.62
C PHE A 76 10.54 -2.22 -1.99
N PHE A 77 11.36 -2.06 -3.04
CA PHE A 77 11.08 -2.65 -4.36
C PHE A 77 11.04 -4.17 -4.27
N GLY A 78 12.01 -4.77 -3.58
CA GLY A 78 12.05 -6.21 -3.32
C GLY A 78 10.79 -6.73 -2.62
N HIS A 79 10.34 -6.05 -1.57
CA HIS A 79 9.12 -6.39 -0.84
C HIS A 79 7.88 -6.26 -1.72
N SER A 80 7.81 -5.21 -2.54
CA SER A 80 6.67 -5.00 -3.44
C SER A 80 6.61 -6.07 -4.55
N LEU A 81 7.76 -6.44 -5.11
CA LEU A 81 7.87 -7.54 -6.09
C LEU A 81 7.58 -8.90 -5.47
N HIS A 82 7.92 -9.11 -4.21
CA HIS A 82 7.56 -10.31 -3.46
C HIS A 82 6.03 -10.46 -3.32
N LEU A 83 5.31 -9.35 -3.14
CA LEU A 83 3.86 -9.33 -2.99
C LEU A 83 3.10 -9.40 -4.33
N ARG A 84 3.71 -9.00 -5.44
CA ARG A 84 3.08 -8.87 -6.77
C ARG A 84 2.14 -10.02 -7.17
N ASN A 85 2.57 -11.27 -6.98
CA ASN A 85 1.83 -12.47 -7.39
C ASN A 85 1.14 -13.15 -6.20
N ARG A 86 1.04 -12.47 -5.06
CA ARG A 86 0.46 -12.98 -3.81
C ARG A 86 -0.72 -12.15 -3.30
N CYS A 87 -1.02 -11.02 -3.96
CA CYS A 87 -2.12 -10.12 -3.63
C CYS A 87 -2.69 -9.47 -4.89
N ASP A 88 -3.92 -8.96 -4.81
CA ASP A 88 -4.57 -8.24 -5.91
C ASP A 88 -3.98 -6.84 -6.10
N PHE A 89 -3.64 -6.19 -4.99
CA PHE A 89 -3.04 -4.86 -4.97
C PHE A 89 -1.98 -4.75 -3.88
N VAL A 90 -0.87 -4.06 -4.16
CA VAL A 90 0.09 -3.62 -3.15
C VAL A 90 -0.28 -2.21 -2.73
N PHE A 91 -0.59 -2.02 -1.44
CA PHE A 91 -0.95 -0.73 -0.89
C PHE A 91 0.28 0.11 -0.59
N ILE A 92 0.43 1.23 -1.30
CA ILE A 92 1.58 2.13 -1.22
C ILE A 92 1.06 3.56 -1.18
N PRO A 93 0.69 4.08 0.00
CA PRO A 93 0.24 5.44 0.15
C PRO A 93 1.38 6.43 -0.17
N ARG A 94 1.07 7.49 -0.90
CA ARG A 94 2.01 8.58 -1.11
C ARG A 94 2.07 9.43 0.15
N ILE A 95 3.21 9.42 0.83
CA ILE A 95 3.44 10.27 2.00
C ILE A 95 4.20 11.52 1.56
N VAL A 96 3.48 12.62 1.30
CA VAL A 96 4.07 13.91 0.91
C VAL A 96 4.72 14.61 2.09
N SER A 97 4.05 14.56 3.23
CA SER A 97 4.50 15.17 4.47
C SER A 97 3.79 14.53 5.65
N VAL A 98 4.52 14.34 6.75
CA VAL A 98 4.01 13.78 8.02
C VAL A 98 3.80 14.84 9.10
N GLU A 99 4.26 16.07 8.87
CA GLU A 99 4.17 17.19 9.82
C GLU A 99 3.96 18.52 9.06
N LYS A 100 3.82 19.63 9.79
CA LYS A 100 3.65 20.94 9.15
C LYS A 100 4.99 21.43 8.59
N ASP A 101 4.92 22.12 7.45
CA ASP A 101 6.04 22.83 6.83
C ASP A 101 7.29 22.01 6.45
N SER A 102 7.18 20.67 6.44
CA SER A 102 8.24 19.79 5.92
C SER A 102 7.74 18.92 4.76
N TYR A 103 8.67 18.30 4.05
CA TYR A 103 8.42 17.26 3.06
C TYR A 103 9.15 15.98 3.47
N THR A 104 8.57 14.83 3.15
CA THR A 104 9.34 13.59 3.17
C THR A 104 10.44 13.61 2.12
N CYS A 105 11.44 12.73 2.25
CA CYS A 105 12.51 12.69 1.27
C CYS A 105 11.93 12.43 -0.13
N PRO A 106 12.51 13.01 -1.21
CA PRO A 106 11.93 12.92 -2.56
C PRO A 106 11.73 11.48 -3.04
N LYS A 107 12.59 10.56 -2.55
CA LYS A 107 12.50 9.14 -2.88
C LYS A 107 11.30 8.47 -2.22
N LEU A 108 11.00 8.80 -0.94
CA LEU A 108 9.82 8.29 -0.23
C LEU A 108 8.53 8.84 -0.85
N LEU A 109 8.47 10.15 -1.07
CA LEU A 109 7.39 10.83 -1.77
C LEU A 109 7.10 10.19 -3.14
N GLY A 110 8.16 9.90 -3.89
CA GLY A 110 8.09 9.36 -5.25
C GLY A 110 7.87 7.85 -5.34
N LEU A 111 7.85 7.11 -4.22
CA LEU A 111 7.81 5.65 -4.24
C LEU A 111 6.69 5.04 -5.08
N PRO A 112 5.43 5.49 -5.00
CA PRO A 112 4.37 4.92 -5.80
C PRO A 112 4.63 5.08 -7.31
N ASP A 113 5.26 6.17 -7.75
CA ASP A 113 5.53 6.40 -9.17
C ASP A 113 6.78 5.65 -9.62
N MET A 114 7.84 5.69 -8.81
CA MET A 114 9.06 4.95 -9.10
C MET A 114 8.81 3.45 -9.23
N LEU A 115 7.91 2.89 -8.39
CA LEU A 115 7.53 1.50 -8.50
C LEU A 115 6.62 1.22 -9.71
N LYS A 116 5.78 2.16 -10.16
CA LYS A 116 5.02 1.98 -11.41
C LYS A 116 5.91 1.96 -12.64
N ALA A 117 7.07 2.62 -12.56
CA ALA A 117 7.99 2.76 -13.69
C ALA A 117 8.89 1.53 -13.92
N ILE A 118 8.94 0.57 -13.00
CA ILE A 118 9.74 -0.66 -13.20
C ILE A 118 9.01 -1.68 -14.08
N PRO A 119 9.76 -2.51 -14.84
CA PRO A 119 9.18 -3.68 -15.49
C PRO A 119 8.48 -4.59 -14.48
N ASP A 120 7.34 -5.15 -14.90
CA ASP A 120 6.52 -6.06 -14.09
C ASP A 120 6.13 -5.51 -12.70
N ALA A 121 5.84 -4.21 -12.62
CA ALA A 121 5.35 -3.57 -11.41
C ALA A 121 4.06 -4.24 -10.90
N PRO A 122 3.88 -4.39 -9.57
CA PRO A 122 2.61 -4.83 -9.02
C PRO A 122 1.49 -3.82 -9.28
N LYS A 123 0.24 -4.28 -9.25
CA LYS A 123 -0.92 -3.40 -9.23
C LYS A 123 -0.88 -2.58 -7.93
N ILE A 124 -0.73 -1.27 -8.04
CA ILE A 124 -0.59 -0.39 -6.87
C ILE A 124 -1.94 0.21 -6.50
N LEU A 125 -2.32 0.07 -5.23
CA LEU A 125 -3.36 0.88 -4.59
C LEU A 125 -2.67 2.03 -3.82
N SER A 126 -3.00 3.27 -4.12
CA SER A 126 -2.35 4.43 -3.50
C SER A 126 -3.35 5.50 -3.08
N ALA A 127 -3.08 6.15 -1.95
CA ALA A 127 -3.79 7.32 -1.46
C ALA A 127 -2.77 8.40 -1.07
N ASN A 128 -3.12 9.67 -1.23
CA ASN A 128 -2.21 10.80 -0.97
C ASN A 128 -2.38 11.34 0.45
N PHE A 129 -1.29 11.33 1.23
CA PHE A 129 -1.21 11.88 2.58
C PHE A 129 -0.31 13.09 2.59
N ASN A 130 -0.84 14.23 2.99
CA ASN A 130 -0.11 15.49 3.02
C ASN A 130 -0.48 16.32 4.25
N ALA A 131 0.30 16.18 5.32
CA ALA A 131 0.12 16.92 6.57
C ALA A 131 0.56 18.39 6.48
N LYS A 132 1.27 18.79 5.40
CA LYS A 132 1.65 20.19 5.15
C LYS A 132 0.44 21.06 4.81
N LYS A 133 -0.62 20.51 4.22
CA LYS A 133 -1.84 21.28 3.98
C LYS A 133 -2.39 21.75 5.33
N LYS A 134 -2.52 23.07 5.53
CA LYS A 134 -3.52 23.60 6.46
C LYS A 134 -4.81 22.84 6.13
N ARG A 135 -5.45 22.22 7.12
CA ARG A 135 -6.80 21.68 6.96
C ARG A 135 -7.68 22.83 6.45
N ARG A 136 -7.79 22.99 5.13
CA ARG A 136 -8.82 23.79 4.48
C ARG A 136 -10.08 22.96 4.62
N TYR A 137 -10.65 23.04 5.81
CA TYR A 137 -12.10 23.07 5.91
C TYR A 137 -12.54 24.38 5.27
N TYR A 138 -13.67 24.36 4.56
CA TYR A 138 -14.16 25.35 3.58
C TYR A 138 -13.64 25.10 2.17
#